data_AF-A0A5K0ZMP4-F1
#
_entry.id   AF-A0A5K0ZMP4-F1
#
_cell.length_a   1.000
_cell.length_b   1.000
_cell.length_c   1.000
_cell.angle_alpha   90.00
_cell.angle_beta   90.00
_cell.angle_gamma   90.00
#
_symmetry.space_group_name_H-M   'P 1'
#
loop_
_entity.id
_entity.type
_entity.pdbx_description
1 polymer ?
#
loop_
_entity_poly.entity_id
_entity_poly.type
_entity_poly.pdbx_seq_one_letter_code
_entity_poly.pdbx_strand_id
1 'polypeptide(L)'
;VGDTIIWDITVLGWEVNYKEEFVPTDEGSYTIIIQKSKKISSQEEPVRNSFRVTEPGKVVLSIENNSYWKKRALYRSKVLIPSP
;
A
#
# COMPACT_ATOMS: atom_id res chain seq x y z
N VAL A 1 21.59 -6.37 2.94
CA VAL A 1 20.64 -5.53 3.69
C VAL A 1 19.40 -5.41 2.82
N GLY A 2 18.18 -5.67 3.34
CA GLY A 2 16.95 -5.58 2.54
C GLY A 2 16.50 -4.13 2.32
N ASP A 3 15.97 -3.85 1.12
CA ASP A 3 15.45 -2.53 0.73
C ASP A 3 14.20 -2.16 1.52
N THR A 4 13.97 -0.87 1.72
CA THR A 4 12.72 -0.37 2.33
C THR A 4 11.91 0.39 1.29
N ILE A 5 10.66 -0.01 1.10
CA ILE A 5 9.72 0.74 0.27
C ILE A 5 8.92 1.65 1.20
N ILE A 6 8.78 2.91 0.82
CA ILE A 6 7.92 3.90 1.50
C ILE A 6 6.86 4.40 0.53
N TRP A 7 5.66 4.67 1.02
CA TRP A 7 4.58 5.23 0.21
C TRP A 7 3.68 6.17 1.01
N ASP A 8 3.03 7.07 0.29
CA ASP A 8 1.89 7.84 0.76
C ASP A 8 0.71 7.62 -0.20
N ILE A 9 -0.50 7.51 0.35
CA ILE A 9 -1.74 7.47 -0.41
C ILE A 9 -2.80 8.39 0.21
N THR A 10 -3.57 9.06 -0.64
CA THR A 10 -4.78 9.77 -0.23
C THR A 10 -5.88 9.57 -1.27
N VAL A 11 -7.12 9.80 -0.87
CA VAL A 11 -8.29 9.76 -1.74
C VAL A 11 -8.97 11.11 -1.80
N LEU A 12 -9.46 11.47 -2.97
CA LEU A 12 -10.25 12.68 -3.18
C LEU A 12 -11.71 12.30 -3.37
N GLY A 13 -12.60 13.09 -2.75
CA GLY A 13 -14.03 12.84 -2.78
C GLY A 13 -14.49 12.00 -1.60
N TRP A 14 -14.93 10.76 -1.84
CA TRP A 14 -15.55 9.94 -0.78
C TRP A 14 -14.70 8.74 -0.40
N GLU A 15 -15.16 8.04 0.65
CA GLU A 15 -14.49 6.90 1.24
C GLU A 15 -14.27 5.72 0.29
N VAL A 16 -13.15 5.02 0.46
CA VAL A 16 -12.84 3.72 -0.16
C VAL A 16 -12.40 2.74 0.90
N ASN A 17 -12.45 1.44 0.59
CA ASN A 17 -11.72 0.45 1.39
C ASN A 17 -10.29 0.36 0.87
N TYR A 18 -9.34 0.37 1.80
CA TYR A 18 -7.91 0.35 1.51
C TYR A 18 -7.21 -0.72 2.35
N LYS A 19 -6.37 -1.53 1.71
CA LYS A 19 -5.50 -2.52 2.37
C LYS A 19 -4.11 -2.54 1.75
N GLU A 20 -3.16 -3.07 2.51
CA GLU A 20 -1.76 -3.19 2.11
C GLU A 20 -1.27 -4.61 2.37
N GLU A 21 -0.64 -5.21 1.36
CA GLU A 21 -0.13 -6.58 1.41
C GLU A 21 1.28 -6.63 0.83
N PHE A 22 2.11 -7.53 1.34
CA PHE A 22 3.33 -7.96 0.67
C PHE A 22 3.11 -9.37 0.13
N VAL A 23 3.35 -9.55 -1.16
CA VAL A 23 3.22 -10.83 -1.86
C VAL A 23 4.62 -11.27 -2.30
N PRO A 24 5.22 -12.26 -1.62
CA PRO A 24 6.47 -12.88 -2.05
C PRO A 24 6.34 -13.49 -3.45
N THR A 25 7.47 -13.61 -4.15
CA THR A 25 7.53 -14.26 -5.47
C THR A 25 7.59 -15.79 -5.35
N ASP A 26 8.13 -16.30 -4.24
CA ASP A 26 8.20 -17.72 -3.96
C ASP A 26 6.80 -18.30 -3.69
N GLU A 27 6.41 -19.32 -4.47
CA GLU A 27 5.09 -19.96 -4.40
C GLU A 27 4.82 -20.65 -3.04
N GLY A 28 5.88 -20.99 -2.29
CA GLY A 28 5.77 -21.58 -0.95
C GLY A 28 5.57 -20.56 0.19
N SER A 29 5.72 -19.27 -0.09
CA SER A 29 5.66 -18.21 0.92
C SER A 29 4.25 -17.66 1.10
N TYR A 30 3.99 -17.09 2.29
CA TYR A 30 2.69 -16.50 2.62
C TYR A 30 2.62 -15.01 2.28
N THR A 31 1.46 -14.56 1.81
CA THR A 31 1.15 -13.12 1.75
C THR A 31 1.14 -12.53 3.16
N ILE A 32 1.89 -11.44 3.35
CA ILE A 32 1.96 -10.72 4.62
C ILE A 32 0.97 -9.56 4.56
N ILE A 33 0.06 -9.50 5.55
CA ILE A 33 -0.85 -8.37 5.71
C ILE A 33 -0.08 -7.24 6.40
N ILE A 34 0.25 -6.18 5.65
CA ILE A 34 0.90 -4.98 6.19
C ILE A 34 -0.15 -4.13 6.93
N GLN A 35 -1.29 -3.90 6.28
CA GLN A 35 -2.42 -3.15 6.83
C GLN A 35 -3.71 -3.87 6.47
N LYS A 36 -4.45 -4.29 7.50
CA LYS A 36 -5.81 -4.82 7.32
C LYS A 36 -6.70 -3.76 6.66
N SER A 37 -7.68 -4.24 5.89
CA SER A 37 -8.65 -3.39 5.22
C SER A 37 -9.27 -2.40 6.19
N LYS A 38 -9.19 -1.11 5.84
CA LYS A 38 -9.82 -0.01 6.56
C LYS A 38 -10.46 0.95 5.56
N LYS A 39 -11.46 1.68 6.02
CA LYS A 39 -11.98 2.81 5.27
C LYS A 39 -11.00 3.99 5.37
N ILE A 40 -10.79 4.68 4.27
CA ILE A 40 -10.09 5.96 4.23
C ILE A 40 -10.93 6.95 3.42
N SER A 41 -10.96 8.21 3.83
CA SER A 41 -11.76 9.28 3.22
C SER A 41 -10.93 10.51 2.90
N SER A 42 -11.48 11.45 2.11
CA SER A 42 -10.76 12.69 1.75
C SER A 42 -10.65 13.71 2.89
N GLN A 43 -11.30 13.44 4.03
CA GLN A 43 -11.25 14.28 5.22
C GLN A 43 -10.08 13.87 6.14
N GLU A 44 -9.44 12.73 5.85
CA GLU A 44 -8.30 12.22 6.60
C GLU A 44 -6.99 12.66 5.98
N GLU A 45 -5.97 12.78 6.81
CA GLU A 45 -4.59 12.97 6.36
C GLU A 45 -4.13 11.79 5.47
N PRO A 46 -3.19 12.01 4.54
CA PRO A 46 -2.63 10.94 3.72
C PRO A 46 -2.10 9.78 4.58
N VAL A 47 -2.43 8.56 4.19
CA VAL A 47 -1.89 7.36 4.82
C VAL A 47 -0.45 7.20 4.35
N ARG A 48 0.49 7.30 5.28
CA ARG A 48 1.91 7.00 5.07
C ARG A 48 2.24 5.65 5.68
N ASN A 49 2.92 4.80 4.92
CA ASN A 49 3.49 3.57 5.47
C ASN A 49 4.82 3.19 4.80
N SER A 50 5.50 2.21 5.38
CA SER A 50 6.75 1.67 4.90
C SER A 50 6.83 0.17 5.17
N PHE A 51 7.53 -0.57 4.31
CA PHE A 51 7.77 -1.98 4.49
C PHE A 51 9.20 -2.34 4.10
N ARG A 52 9.88 -3.08 4.97
CA ARG A 52 11.21 -3.61 4.72
C ARG A 52 11.09 -4.95 4.01
N VAL A 53 11.60 -5.02 2.80
CA VAL A 53 11.57 -6.20 1.96
C VAL A 53 12.70 -7.14 2.38
N THR A 54 12.35 -8.35 2.80
CA THR A 54 13.30 -9.38 3.25
C THR A 54 13.55 -10.46 2.21
N GLU A 55 12.69 -10.55 1.18
CA GLU A 55 12.75 -11.52 0.09
C GLU A 55 12.17 -10.90 -1.20
N PRO A 56 12.44 -11.45 -2.40
CA PRO A 56 11.87 -10.94 -3.64
C PRO A 56 10.34 -10.98 -3.65
N GLY A 57 9.69 -9.87 -3.96
CA GLY A 57 8.24 -9.76 -3.97
C GLY A 57 7.74 -8.38 -4.31
N LYS A 58 6.46 -8.11 -4.05
CA LYS A 58 5.82 -6.82 -4.31
C LYS A 58 4.96 -6.38 -3.13
N VAL A 59 4.95 -5.07 -2.89
CA VAL A 59 3.93 -4.42 -2.06
C VAL A 59 2.72 -4.12 -2.94
N VAL A 60 1.53 -4.55 -2.51
CA VAL A 60 0.25 -4.35 -3.20
C VAL A 60 -0.60 -3.40 -2.37
N LEU A 61 -0.88 -2.23 -2.95
CA LEU A 61 -1.81 -1.25 -2.41
C LEU A 61 -3.18 -1.45 -3.08
N SER A 62 -4.15 -2.01 -2.35
CA SER A 62 -5.49 -2.27 -2.91
C SER A 62 -6.46 -1.17 -2.53
N ILE A 63 -7.14 -0.61 -3.52
CA ILE A 63 -8.15 0.43 -3.35
C ILE A 63 -9.45 -0.09 -3.94
N GLU A 64 -10.41 -0.39 -3.07
CA GLU A 64 -11.71 -0.93 -3.47
C GLU A 64 -12.77 0.19 -3.44
N ASN A 65 -13.36 0.45 -4.60
CA ASN A 65 -14.48 1.37 -4.77
C ASN A 65 -15.81 0.60 -4.84
N ASN A 66 -16.49 0.47 -3.71
CA ASN A 66 -17.81 -0.17 -3.62
C ASN A 66 -18.97 0.75 -4.06
N SER A 67 -18.71 1.74 -4.90
CA SER A 67 -19.72 2.67 -5.41
C SER A 67 -19.66 2.77 -6.94
N TYR A 68 -20.78 3.16 -7.54
CA TYR A 68 -20.93 3.23 -9.00
C TYR A 68 -20.28 4.49 -9.63
N TRP A 69 -19.92 5.49 -8.84
CA TRP A 69 -19.34 6.74 -9.35
C TRP A 69 -17.81 6.74 -9.17
N LYS A 70 -17.13 7.51 -10.03
CA LYS A 70 -15.66 7.50 -10.12
C LYS A 70 -15.01 8.23 -8.95
N LYS A 71 -14.08 7.57 -8.27
CA LYS A 71 -13.21 8.15 -7.23
C LYS A 71 -11.80 8.38 -7.77
N ARG A 72 -11.07 9.29 -7.13
CA ARG A 72 -9.65 9.54 -7.47
C ARG A 72 -8.79 9.23 -6.25
N ALA A 73 -7.75 8.43 -6.46
CA ALA A 73 -6.68 8.23 -5.49
C ALA A 73 -5.40 8.85 -6.02
N LEU A 74 -4.62 9.46 -5.14
CA LEU A 74 -3.28 9.95 -5.41
C LEU A 74 -2.31 9.15 -4.56
N TYR A 75 -1.22 8.71 -5.16
CA TYR A 75 -0.18 7.97 -4.45
C TYR A 75 1.20 8.43 -4.88
N ARG A 76 2.18 8.23 -4.00
CA ARG A 76 3.60 8.28 -4.33
C ARG A 76 4.32 7.15 -3.61
N SER A 77 5.38 6.66 -4.21
CA SER A 77 6.23 5.66 -3.59
C SER A 77 7.70 5.93 -3.88
N LYS A 78 8.57 5.42 -2.99
CA LYS A 78 10.02 5.47 -3.16
C LYS A 78 10.64 4.20 -2.58
N VAL A 79 11.64 3.66 -3.27
CA VAL A 79 12.50 2.60 -2.74
C VAL A 79 13.73 3.25 -2.11
N LEU A 80 14.00 2.92 -0.86
CA LEU A 80 15.19 3.29 -0.12
C LEU A 80 16.15 2.11 -0.17
N ILE A 81 17.18 2.26 -1.00
CA ILE A 81 18.26 1.28 -1.12
C ILE A 81 19.27 1.62 -0.01
N PRO A 82 19.66 0.67 0.85
CA PRO A 82 20.71 0.87 1.83
C PRO A 82 22.00 1.32 1.12
N SER A 83 22.69 2.31 1.67
CA SER A 83 24.02 2.68 1.19
C SER A 83 24.93 1.44 1.20
N PRO A 84 25.74 1.23 0.14
CA PRO A 84 26.66 0.09 0.06
C PRO A 84 27.71 0.11 1.17
#